data_AF-A0A950L2X8-F1
#
_entry.id   AF-A0A950L2X8-F1
#
_cell.length_a   1.000
_cell.length_b   1.000
_cell.length_c   1.000
_cell.angle_alpha   90.00
_cell.angle_beta   90.00
_cell.angle_gamma   90.00
#
_symmetry.space_group_name_H-M   'P 1'
#
loop_
_entity.id
_entity.type
_entity.pdbx_description
1 polymer ?
#
loop_
_entity_poly.entity_id
_entity_poly.type
_entity_poly.pdbx_seq_one_letter_code
_entity_poly.pdbx_strand_id
1 'polypeptide(L)'
;MKKGDASKRWSGQDWSEFLLDFEVPTYNSRVFAIGCFARYVTLYSQQVRALNLIRALLATAVIARGKKLAVIGAGASGLTAAAAAAVKGVNVTVMEELEGILEIQQNNRQRWIHPHIFDWP
;
A
#
# COMPACT_ATOMS: atom_id res chain seq x y z
N MET A 1 31.96 15.21 3.63
CA MET A 1 30.99 14.10 3.54
C MET A 1 29.97 14.43 2.45
N LYS A 2 30.12 13.86 1.24
CA LYS A 2 29.26 14.18 0.09
C LYS A 2 27.86 13.59 0.34
N LYS A 3 26.82 14.42 0.37
CA LYS A 3 25.43 13.97 0.36
C LYS A 3 25.21 13.23 -0.97
N GLY A 4 25.19 11.91 -0.93
CA GLY A 4 24.85 11.08 -2.09
C GLY A 4 23.42 11.39 -2.51
N ASP A 5 23.24 11.61 -3.81
CA ASP A 5 21.94 11.79 -4.44
C ASP A 5 21.05 10.57 -4.18
N ALA A 6 20.04 10.73 -3.32
CA ALA A 6 19.12 9.67 -2.92
C ALA A 6 18.32 9.10 -4.11
N SER A 7 18.25 9.83 -5.23
CA SER A 7 17.56 9.38 -6.44
C SER A 7 18.29 8.22 -7.15
N LYS A 8 19.61 8.09 -6.97
CA LYS A 8 20.41 7.01 -7.57
C LYS A 8 20.34 5.66 -6.84
N ARG A 9 19.77 5.61 -5.63
CA ARG A 9 19.72 4.36 -4.84
C ARG A 9 18.70 3.35 -5.37
N TRP A 10 17.79 3.76 -6.26
CA TRP A 10 16.61 2.99 -6.68
C TRP A 10 16.48 2.87 -8.20
N SER A 11 17.47 3.31 -8.98
CA SER A 11 17.41 3.38 -10.45
C SER A 11 17.56 2.02 -11.15
N GLY A 12 17.57 0.91 -10.40
CA GLY A 12 17.76 -0.44 -10.94
C GLY A 12 16.74 -1.47 -10.46
N GLN A 13 15.64 -1.06 -9.82
CA GLN A 13 14.58 -1.99 -9.43
C GLN A 13 13.61 -2.20 -10.59
N ASP A 14 13.49 -3.45 -11.04
CA ASP A 14 12.41 -3.86 -11.93
C ASP A 14 11.10 -3.90 -11.12
N TRP A 15 10.30 -2.85 -11.27
CA TRP A 15 8.99 -2.76 -10.64
C TRP A 15 8.01 -3.80 -11.17
N SER A 16 8.26 -4.38 -12.34
CA SER A 16 7.41 -5.40 -12.95
C SER A 16 7.54 -6.72 -12.19
N GLU A 17 8.78 -7.14 -11.87
CA GLU A 17 9.03 -8.32 -11.06
C GLU A 17 8.44 -8.15 -9.65
N PHE A 18 8.62 -6.98 -9.04
CA PHE A 18 8.04 -6.68 -7.72
C PHE A 18 6.50 -6.78 -7.71
N LEU A 19 5.82 -6.47 -8.80
CA LEU A 19 4.35 -6.57 -8.86
C LEU A 19 3.86 -8.02 -8.79
N LEU A 20 4.67 -9.00 -9.21
CA LEU A 20 4.31 -10.41 -9.16
C LEU A 20 4.03 -10.89 -7.72
N ASP A 21 4.67 -10.28 -6.72
CA ASP A 21 4.42 -10.59 -5.31
C ASP A 21 3.03 -10.16 -4.82
N PHE A 22 2.35 -9.27 -5.56
CA PHE A 22 1.04 -8.72 -5.22
C PHE A 22 -0.06 -9.18 -6.17
N GLU A 23 0.28 -9.52 -7.41
CA GLU A 23 -0.69 -9.88 -8.44
C GLU A 23 -1.44 -11.16 -8.09
N VAL A 24 -2.75 -11.17 -8.32
CA VAL A 24 -3.58 -12.36 -8.13
C VAL A 24 -3.65 -13.12 -9.47
N PRO A 25 -3.00 -14.29 -9.62
CA PRO A 25 -2.72 -14.90 -10.93
C PRO A 25 -3.97 -15.31 -11.74
N THR A 26 -5.09 -15.56 -11.07
CA THR A 26 -6.32 -16.06 -11.72
C THR A 26 -7.12 -14.96 -12.41
N TYR A 27 -6.86 -13.69 -12.11
CA TYR A 27 -7.56 -12.55 -12.70
C TYR A 27 -6.71 -11.90 -13.79
N ASN A 28 -7.33 -11.03 -14.60
CA ASN A 28 -6.82 -10.38 -15.81
C ASN A 28 -5.63 -9.38 -15.60
N SER A 29 -4.66 -9.72 -14.77
CA SER A 29 -3.44 -8.96 -14.46
C SER A 29 -3.66 -7.54 -13.93
N ARG A 30 -4.81 -7.30 -13.28
CA ARG A 30 -5.18 -6.00 -12.71
C ARG A 30 -5.78 -6.09 -11.30
N VAL A 31 -5.61 -7.23 -10.65
CA VAL A 31 -6.05 -7.47 -9.27
C VAL A 31 -4.81 -7.69 -8.44
N PHE A 32 -4.67 -6.90 -7.38
CA PHE A 32 -3.50 -6.93 -6.50
C PHE A 32 -3.94 -7.10 -5.05
N ALA A 33 -3.30 -8.01 -4.33
CA ALA A 33 -3.58 -8.30 -2.93
C ALA A 33 -2.52 -7.65 -2.02
N ILE A 34 -2.95 -6.75 -1.12
CA ILE A 34 -2.04 -6.12 -0.17
C ILE A 34 -2.02 -6.91 1.13
N GLY A 35 -1.02 -7.77 1.26
CA GLY A 35 -0.66 -8.31 2.56
C GLY A 35 -1.44 -9.53 3.05
N CYS A 36 -2.21 -10.19 2.19
CA CYS A 36 -2.94 -11.42 2.51
C CYS A 36 -2.03 -12.55 3.04
N PHE A 37 -0.76 -12.59 2.63
CA PHE A 37 0.20 -13.63 3.00
C PHE A 37 1.38 -13.13 3.83
N ALA A 38 1.27 -11.93 4.42
CA ALA A 38 2.39 -11.36 5.15
C ALA A 38 2.48 -11.86 6.59
N ARG A 39 3.71 -12.17 7.01
CA ARG A 39 4.02 -12.64 8.36
C ARG A 39 3.99 -11.51 9.41
N TYR A 40 4.27 -10.27 9.00
CA TYR A 40 4.29 -9.10 9.89
C TYR A 40 3.26 -8.06 9.43
N VAL A 41 2.28 -7.78 10.28
CA VAL A 41 1.13 -6.89 9.98
C VAL A 41 1.00 -5.71 10.95
N THR A 42 2.11 -5.07 11.31
CA THR A 42 2.05 -3.75 11.99
C THR A 42 1.40 -2.71 11.09
N LEU A 43 0.94 -1.60 11.67
CA LEU A 43 0.50 -0.46 10.87
C LEU A 43 1.61 0.02 9.92
N TYR A 44 2.84 0.10 10.41
CA TYR A 44 3.98 0.50 9.60
C TYR A 44 4.22 -0.44 8.42
N SER A 45 4.24 -1.76 8.64
CA SER A 45 4.48 -2.72 7.56
C SER A 45 3.35 -2.72 6.53
N GLN A 46 2.11 -2.49 6.97
CA GLN A 46 0.96 -2.32 6.09
C GLN A 46 1.08 -1.06 5.24
N GLN A 47 1.49 0.07 5.83
CA GLN A 47 1.73 1.33 5.12
C GLN A 47 2.85 1.21 4.09
N VAL A 48 4.00 0.64 4.48
CA VAL A 48 5.15 0.44 3.58
C VAL A 48 4.76 -0.40 2.37
N ARG A 49 4.06 -1.53 2.58
CA ARG A 49 3.58 -2.39 1.47
C ARG A 49 2.62 -1.64 0.55
N ALA A 50 1.67 -0.91 1.11
CA ALA A 50 0.73 -0.12 0.32
C ALA A 50 1.42 0.95 -0.52
N LEU A 51 2.36 1.70 0.07
CA LEU A 51 3.13 2.72 -0.64
C LEU A 51 3.99 2.13 -1.76
N ASN A 52 4.65 1.00 -1.49
CA ASN A 52 5.48 0.32 -2.48
C ASN A 52 4.65 -0.22 -3.64
N LEU A 53 3.49 -0.84 -3.37
CA LEU A 53 2.59 -1.30 -4.43
C LEU A 53 2.13 -0.14 -5.32
N ILE A 54 1.64 0.95 -4.74
CA ILE A 54 1.19 2.11 -5.54
C ILE A 54 2.34 2.72 -6.34
N ARG A 55 3.55 2.80 -5.76
CA ARG A 55 4.76 3.24 -6.46
C ARG A 55 5.04 2.37 -7.68
N ALA A 56 4.98 1.04 -7.51
CA ALA A 56 5.23 0.06 -8.57
C ALA A 56 4.19 0.19 -9.70
N LEU A 57 2.89 0.22 -9.35
CA LEU A 57 1.80 0.37 -10.31
C LEU A 57 1.89 1.65 -11.14
N LEU A 58 2.37 2.75 -10.55
CA LEU A 58 2.62 4.00 -11.27
C LEU A 58 3.87 3.91 -12.16
N ALA A 59 4.94 3.27 -11.68
CA ALA A 59 6.19 3.12 -12.42
C ALA A 59 6.04 2.23 -13.66
N THR A 60 5.17 1.20 -13.59
CA THR A 60 4.85 0.30 -14.71
C THR A 60 3.64 0.76 -15.53
N ALA A 61 3.10 1.95 -15.24
CA ALA A 61 1.93 2.53 -15.90
C ALA A 61 0.65 1.67 -15.85
N VAL A 62 0.54 0.71 -14.92
CA VAL A 62 -0.70 -0.04 -14.66
C VAL A 62 -1.80 0.90 -14.19
N ILE A 63 -1.43 1.90 -13.37
CA ILE A 63 -2.29 3.04 -13.01
C ILE A 63 -1.61 4.35 -13.41
N ALA A 64 -2.41 5.40 -13.62
CA ALA A 64 -1.93 6.73 -13.99
C ALA A 64 -2.95 7.81 -13.59
N ARG A 65 -2.53 9.08 -13.67
CA ARG A 65 -3.42 10.23 -13.44
C ARG A 65 -4.70 10.11 -14.28
N GLY A 66 -5.85 10.37 -13.66
CA GLY A 66 -7.17 10.30 -14.28
C GLY A 66 -7.72 8.88 -14.49
N LYS A 67 -6.91 7.82 -14.34
CA LYS A 67 -7.41 6.44 -14.36
C LYS A 67 -8.12 6.10 -13.05
N LYS A 68 -9.06 5.16 -13.12
CA LYS A 68 -9.82 4.68 -11.98
C LYS A 68 -9.05 3.58 -11.25
N LEU A 69 -9.06 3.61 -9.92
CA LEU A 69 -8.55 2.57 -9.03
C LEU A 69 -9.61 2.27 -7.98
N ALA A 70 -10.03 1.02 -7.88
CA ALA A 70 -10.83 0.54 -6.76
C ALA A 70 -9.90 -0.01 -5.67
N VAL A 71 -10.13 0.40 -4.43
CA VAL A 71 -9.46 -0.13 -3.23
C VAL A 71 -10.53 -0.81 -2.38
N ILE A 72 -10.35 -2.11 -2.15
CA ILE A 72 -11.28 -2.91 -1.34
C ILE A 72 -10.69 -3.07 0.06
N GLY A 73 -11.42 -2.59 1.06
CA GLY A 73 -11.01 -2.47 2.47
C GLY A 73 -10.51 -1.07 2.83
N ALA A 74 -11.12 -0.44 3.82
CA ALA A 74 -10.73 0.83 4.45
C ALA A 74 -9.94 0.62 5.76
N GLY A 75 -9.16 -0.46 5.82
CA GLY A 75 -8.12 -0.66 6.83
C GLY A 75 -6.86 0.18 6.55
N ALA A 76 -5.84 0.03 7.39
CA ALA A 76 -4.63 0.84 7.32
C ALA A 76 -3.88 0.73 5.97
N SER A 77 -3.72 -0.48 5.43
CA SER A 77 -3.13 -0.69 4.11
C SER A 77 -3.96 -0.06 2.99
N GLY A 78 -5.28 -0.30 3.00
CA GLY A 78 -6.20 0.20 1.99
C GLY A 78 -6.26 1.73 1.94
N LEU A 79 -6.46 2.39 3.08
CA LEU A 79 -6.45 3.85 3.14
C LEU A 79 -5.10 4.46 2.74
N THR A 80 -4.00 3.79 3.08
CA THR A 80 -2.66 4.25 2.68
C THR A 80 -2.48 4.15 1.17
N ALA A 81 -2.88 3.04 0.55
CA ALA A 81 -2.86 2.87 -0.90
C ALA A 81 -3.75 3.89 -1.61
N ALA A 82 -4.96 4.10 -1.08
CA ALA A 82 -5.91 5.07 -1.60
C ALA A 82 -5.34 6.49 -1.57
N ALA A 83 -4.81 6.92 -0.42
CA ALA A 83 -4.20 8.23 -0.26
C ALA A 83 -2.99 8.41 -1.20
N ALA A 84 -2.11 7.40 -1.28
CA ALA A 84 -0.93 7.45 -2.14
C ALA A 84 -1.29 7.59 -3.63
N ALA A 85 -2.31 6.88 -4.10
CA ALA A 85 -2.78 6.97 -5.48
C ALA A 85 -3.51 8.29 -5.75
N ALA A 86 -4.36 8.74 -4.82
CA ALA A 86 -5.11 9.99 -4.93
C ALA A 86 -4.18 11.21 -5.03
N VAL A 87 -3.12 11.27 -4.21
CA VAL A 87 -2.08 12.32 -4.28
C VAL A 87 -1.39 12.37 -5.65
N LYS A 88 -1.36 11.27 -6.39
CA LYS A 88 -0.81 11.20 -7.75
C LYS A 88 -1.83 11.52 -8.84
N GLY A 89 -3.06 11.86 -8.45
CA GLY A 89 -4.15 12.25 -9.35
C GLY A 89 -4.88 11.05 -9.96
N VAL A 90 -4.75 9.86 -9.39
CA VAL A 90 -5.58 8.69 -9.73
C VAL A 90 -6.98 8.91 -9.15
N ASN A 91 -8.02 8.51 -9.88
CA ASN A 91 -9.40 8.57 -9.39
C ASN A 91 -9.70 7.32 -8.55
N VAL A 92 -9.67 7.47 -7.23
CA VAL A 92 -9.76 6.35 -6.29
C VAL A 92 -11.17 6.21 -5.73
N THR A 93 -11.71 4.99 -5.77
CA THR A 93 -12.90 4.59 -5.02
C THR A 93 -12.49 3.61 -3.94
N VAL A 94 -12.83 3.90 -2.67
CA VAL A 94 -12.63 2.96 -1.55
C VAL A 94 -13.97 2.31 -1.23
N MET A 95 -13.97 0.98 -1.09
CA MET A 95 -15.13 0.19 -0.68
C MET A 95 -14.79 -0.51 0.63
N GLU A 96 -15.67 -0.40 1.62
CA GLU A 96 -15.54 -1.03 2.95
C GLU A 96 -16.86 -1.70 3.28
N GLU A 97 -16.79 -2.86 3.93
CA GLU A 97 -17.96 -3.62 4.38
C GLU A 97 -18.53 -3.04 5.68
N LEU A 98 -17.65 -2.58 6.57
CA LEU A 98 -18.02 -1.99 7.85
C LEU A 98 -18.49 -0.53 7.72
N GLU A 99 -19.14 -0.02 8.77
CA GLU A 99 -19.76 1.31 8.75
C GLU A 99 -18.75 2.47 8.65
N GLY A 100 -17.51 2.26 9.09
CA GLY A 100 -16.49 3.29 9.14
C GLY A 100 -15.10 2.85 8.68
N ILE A 101 -14.22 3.83 8.56
CA ILE A 101 -12.81 3.62 8.23
C ILE A 101 -12.03 3.18 9.46
N LEU A 102 -11.04 2.28 9.31
CA LEU A 102 -10.28 1.74 10.45
C LEU A 102 -11.16 1.19 11.58
N GLU A 103 -12.34 0.66 11.24
CA GLU A 103 -13.41 0.35 12.21
C GLU A 103 -12.89 -0.53 13.36
N ILE A 104 -12.15 -1.59 13.03
CA ILE A 104 -11.62 -2.53 14.03
C ILE A 104 -10.56 -1.90 14.97
N GLN A 105 -9.99 -0.75 14.61
CA GLN A 105 -9.09 0.02 15.45
C GLN A 105 -9.78 1.16 16.20
N GLN A 106 -10.99 1.55 15.80
CA GLN A 106 -11.69 2.65 16.44
C GLN A 106 -11.99 2.33 17.90
N ASN A 107 -11.90 3.36 18.75
CA ASN A 107 -12.23 3.29 20.17
C ASN A 107 -11.49 2.21 20.99
N ASN A 108 -10.39 1.65 20.46
CA ASN A 108 -9.59 0.69 21.19
C ASN A 108 -8.78 1.40 22.28
N ARG A 109 -9.14 1.16 23.55
CA ARG A 109 -8.48 1.76 24.71
C ARG A 109 -7.42 0.86 25.35
N GLN A 110 -7.36 -0.41 24.93
CA GLN A 110 -6.49 -1.42 25.54
C GLN A 110 -5.18 -1.60 24.76
N ARG A 111 -5.21 -1.42 23.44
CA ARG A 111 -4.04 -1.63 22.57
C ARG A 111 -3.60 -0.31 21.95
N TRP A 112 -2.52 0.23 22.48
CA TRP A 112 -1.84 1.37 21.89
C TRP A 112 -1.25 0.99 20.53
N ILE A 113 -1.48 1.83 19.55
CA ILE A 113 -0.97 1.65 18.21
C ILE A 113 0.38 2.35 18.10
N HIS A 114 1.45 1.59 18.26
CA HIS A 114 2.80 2.05 17.96
C HIS A 114 3.22 1.53 16.56
N PRO A 115 3.71 2.39 15.64
CA PRO A 115 4.12 1.94 14.30
C PRO A 115 5.16 0.82 14.33
N HIS A 116 6.04 0.89 15.33
CA HIS A 116 7.16 -0.01 15.57
C HIS A 116 6.88 -0.99 16.72
N ILE A 117 5.62 -1.41 16.92
CA ILE A 117 5.23 -2.24 18.09
C ILE A 117 5.92 -3.62 18.16
N PHE A 118 6.40 -4.14 17.03
CA PHE A 118 7.20 -5.38 17.00
C PHE A 118 8.70 -5.12 17.04
N ASP A 119 9.14 -3.86 17.01
CA ASP A 119 10.55 -3.52 17.12
C ASP A 119 10.91 -3.54 18.61
N TRP A 120 11.35 -4.71 19.06
CA TRP A 120 12.06 -4.88 20.33
C TRP A 120 13.53 -4.46 20.12
N PRO A 121 14.25 -3.94 21.14
CA PRO A 121 15.69 -3.69 21.02
C PRO A 121 16.48 -4.91 20.50
#